data_AF-A0A7C4RMD3-F1
#
_entry.id   AF-A0A7C4RMD3-F1
#
_cell.length_a   1.000
_cell.length_b   1.000
_cell.length_c   1.000
_cell.angle_alpha   90.00
_cell.angle_beta   90.00
_cell.angle_gamma   90.00
#
_symmetry.space_group_name_H-M   'P 1'
#
loop_
_entity.id
_entity.type
_entity.pdbx_description
1 polymer ?
#
loop_
_entity_poly.entity_id
_entity_poly.type
_entity_poly.pdbx_seq_one_letter_code
_entity_poly.pdbx_strand_id
1 'polypeptide(L)'
;MARNTNVQDALFPVGFTNVFVERMIEGKGSTPVKIPVDNYRAIINYHTGDVLCVVTKDYKLITNKQAIEFGKECYKKIFNIDNTNDFEVFNVIIPSTKTFCHIDIIHKKYEVNVWKQEIYLPYIRITNSYNRTRALSFDLGFCRKLCDNGVIFEREAIRFSFYHTRQIIKENVQFDILPNKLETLKRKFIDYTHKLGEF
;
A
#
# COMPACT_ATOMS: atom_id res chain seq x y z
N MET A 1 2.42 6.50 -21.00
CA MET A 1 1.88 5.13 -20.80
C MET A 1 0.47 5.27 -20.29
N ALA A 2 -0.46 4.46 -20.77
CA ALA A 2 -1.83 4.44 -20.24
C ALA A 2 -1.83 4.00 -18.76
N ARG A 3 -2.76 4.54 -17.98
CA ARG A 3 -2.96 4.21 -16.57
C ARG A 3 -3.31 2.73 -16.42
N ASN A 4 -2.63 2.01 -15.52
CA ASN A 4 -2.96 0.62 -15.23
C ASN A 4 -4.02 0.56 -14.12
N THR A 5 -5.24 0.14 -14.46
CA THR A 5 -6.33 -0.04 -13.49
C THR A 5 -6.53 -1.50 -13.09
N ASN A 6 -5.77 -2.43 -13.67
CA ASN A 6 -5.90 -3.85 -13.37
C ASN A 6 -5.22 -4.19 -12.03
N VAL A 7 -6.04 -4.31 -10.98
CA VAL A 7 -5.55 -4.68 -9.65
C VAL A 7 -5.22 -6.16 -9.52
N GLN A 8 -5.71 -7.03 -10.42
CA GLN A 8 -5.54 -8.48 -10.28
C GLN A 8 -4.08 -8.90 -10.28
N ASP A 9 -3.22 -8.17 -11.01
CA ASP A 9 -1.78 -8.44 -11.06
C ASP A 9 -1.10 -8.27 -9.69
N ALA A 10 -1.70 -7.46 -8.80
CA ALA A 10 -1.26 -7.26 -7.43
C ALA A 10 -1.96 -8.19 -6.42
N LEU A 11 -3.11 -8.81 -6.75
CA LEU A 11 -3.89 -9.64 -5.83
C LEU A 11 -3.51 -11.12 -5.87
N PHE A 12 -2.22 -11.41 -5.85
CA PHE A 12 -1.73 -12.80 -5.83
C PHE A 12 -1.68 -13.36 -4.40
N PRO A 13 -1.87 -14.68 -4.24
CA PRO A 13 -1.81 -15.33 -2.94
C PRO A 13 -0.37 -15.37 -2.42
N VAL A 14 -0.21 -14.99 -1.15
CA VAL A 14 1.07 -15.02 -0.42
C VAL A 14 0.91 -15.76 0.90
N GLY A 15 1.99 -16.37 1.36
CA GLY A 15 2.01 -17.02 2.66
C GLY A 15 3.41 -17.21 3.22
N PHE A 16 3.50 -18.01 4.27
CA PHE A 16 4.77 -18.33 4.91
C PHE A 16 5.19 -19.76 4.61
N THR A 17 6.50 -19.97 4.44
CA THR A 17 7.13 -21.29 4.40
C THR A 17 8.36 -21.32 5.31
N ASN A 18 8.75 -22.52 5.73
CA ASN A 18 9.92 -22.71 6.59
C ASN A 18 11.22 -22.50 5.81
N VAL A 19 12.24 -21.98 6.49
CA VAL A 19 13.59 -21.81 5.94
C VAL A 19 14.50 -22.84 6.58
N PHE A 20 15.42 -23.40 5.79
CA PHE A 20 16.38 -24.40 6.23
C PHE A 20 17.79 -23.96 5.87
N VAL A 21 18.75 -24.32 6.71
CA VAL A 21 20.18 -24.28 6.37
C VAL A 21 20.67 -25.69 6.10
N GLU A 22 21.54 -25.85 5.11
CA GLU A 22 22.20 -27.12 4.84
C GLU A 22 23.52 -27.16 5.60
N ARG A 23 23.71 -28.23 6.38
CA ARG A 23 24.93 -28.41 7.19
C ARG A 23 25.46 -29.83 7.03
N MET A 24 26.77 -29.95 6.89
CA MET A 24 27.48 -31.21 7.03
C MET A 24 27.56 -31.57 8.51
N ILE A 25 27.09 -32.77 8.88
CA ILE A 25 27.19 -33.29 10.23
C ILE A 25 28.24 -34.39 10.23
N GLU A 26 29.33 -34.19 10.98
CA GLU A 26 30.37 -35.21 11.17
C GLU A 26 29.75 -36.53 11.64
N GLY A 27 30.14 -37.63 10.99
CA GLY A 27 29.64 -38.98 11.32
C GLY A 27 28.33 -39.41 10.65
N LYS A 28 27.67 -38.56 9.83
CA LYS A 28 26.43 -38.91 9.10
C LYS A 28 26.58 -39.07 7.57
N GLY A 29 27.81 -39.22 7.08
CA GLY A 29 28.12 -39.41 5.65
C GLY A 29 28.21 -38.11 4.85
N SER A 30 28.30 -38.22 3.52
CA SER A 30 28.56 -37.10 2.60
C SER A 30 27.32 -36.26 2.24
N THR A 31 26.16 -36.54 2.84
CA THR A 31 24.91 -35.86 2.49
C THR A 31 24.61 -34.74 3.50
N PRO A 32 24.47 -33.48 3.05
CA PRO A 32 24.10 -32.39 3.93
C PRO A 32 22.70 -32.59 4.51
N VAL A 33 22.53 -32.26 5.79
CA VAL A 33 21.25 -32.32 6.49
C VAL A 33 20.61 -30.94 6.50
N LYS A 34 19.30 -30.88 6.23
CA LYS A 34 18.50 -29.66 6.34
C LYS A 34 18.10 -29.42 7.80
N ILE A 35 18.59 -28.35 8.37
CA ILE A 35 18.27 -27.91 9.73
C ILE A 35 17.32 -26.72 9.63
N PRO A 36 16.14 -26.74 10.27
CA PRO A 36 15.21 -25.62 10.25
C PRO A 36 15.81 -24.40 10.95
N VAL A 37 15.50 -23.21 10.44
CA VAL A 37 15.87 -21.94 11.06
C VAL A 37 14.68 -21.42 11.88
N ASP A 38 14.58 -21.87 13.13
CA ASP A 38 13.34 -21.75 13.93
C ASP A 38 12.77 -20.34 14.12
N ASN A 39 13.64 -19.32 14.10
CA ASN A 39 13.27 -17.92 14.30
C ASN A 39 12.88 -17.20 13.01
N TYR A 40 13.02 -17.86 11.86
CA TYR A 40 12.81 -17.26 10.54
C TYR A 40 11.85 -18.09 9.68
N ARG A 41 11.24 -17.40 8.72
CA ARG A 41 10.36 -17.98 7.70
C ARG A 41 10.46 -17.16 6.43
N ALA A 42 10.18 -17.77 5.30
CA ALA A 42 10.13 -17.09 4.02
C ALA A 42 8.70 -16.68 3.70
N ILE A 43 8.52 -15.50 3.11
CA ILE A 43 7.30 -15.11 2.41
C ILE A 43 7.38 -15.68 1.00
N ILE A 44 6.37 -16.42 0.58
CA ILE A 44 6.30 -17.06 -0.73
C ILE A 44 5.11 -16.52 -1.52
N ASN A 45 5.31 -16.31 -2.82
CA ASN A 45 4.21 -16.15 -3.76
C ASN A 45 3.68 -17.54 -4.13
N TYR A 46 2.46 -17.89 -3.70
CA TYR A 46 1.91 -19.22 -3.97
C TYR A 46 1.54 -19.47 -5.43
N HIS A 47 1.44 -18.42 -6.24
CA HIS A 47 1.16 -18.58 -7.67
C HIS A 47 2.40 -19.01 -8.46
N THR A 48 3.58 -18.49 -8.11
CA THR A 48 4.83 -18.74 -8.84
C THR A 48 5.79 -19.67 -8.10
N GLY A 49 5.64 -19.81 -6.79
CA GLY A 49 6.60 -20.49 -5.92
C GLY A 49 7.79 -19.63 -5.50
N ASP A 50 7.86 -18.37 -5.95
CA ASP A 50 9.00 -17.50 -5.68
C ASP A 50 9.07 -17.10 -4.20
N VAL A 51 10.26 -17.19 -3.63
CA VAL A 51 10.57 -16.61 -2.32
C VAL A 51 10.77 -15.11 -2.46
N LEU A 52 9.90 -14.34 -1.81
CA LEU A 52 9.91 -12.87 -1.86
C LEU A 52 10.85 -12.27 -0.82
N CYS A 53 10.94 -12.88 0.37
CA CYS A 53 11.80 -12.42 1.46
C CYS A 53 11.91 -13.45 2.57
N VAL A 54 13.01 -13.44 3.32
CA VAL A 54 13.10 -14.10 4.63
C VAL A 54 12.83 -13.06 5.73
N VAL A 55 11.95 -13.43 6.67
CA VAL A 55 11.48 -12.58 7.77
C VAL A 55 11.50 -13.34 9.09
N THR A 56 11.43 -12.61 10.19
CA THR A 56 11.30 -13.19 11.53
C THR A 56 9.92 -13.84 11.73
N LYS A 57 9.82 -14.80 12.65
CA LYS A 57 8.58 -15.55 12.92
C LYS A 57 7.42 -14.67 13.42
N ASP A 58 7.74 -13.55 14.05
CA ASP A 58 6.80 -12.54 14.54
C ASP A 58 6.36 -11.54 13.46
N TYR A 59 6.93 -11.59 12.25
CA TYR A 59 6.50 -10.75 11.13
C TYR A 59 5.01 -10.93 10.83
N LYS A 60 4.28 -9.84 10.61
CA LYS A 60 2.87 -9.88 10.21
C LYS A 60 2.72 -9.65 8.71
N LEU A 61 2.33 -10.70 8.00
CA LEU A 61 2.02 -10.63 6.58
C LEU A 61 0.66 -9.96 6.38
N ILE A 62 0.65 -8.90 5.58
CA ILE A 62 -0.55 -8.21 5.13
C ILE A 62 -0.67 -8.42 3.64
N THR A 63 -1.73 -9.10 3.20
CA THR A 63 -2.00 -9.30 1.77
C THR A 63 -2.37 -7.98 1.10
N ASN A 64 -2.16 -7.87 -0.21
CA ASN A 64 -2.56 -6.66 -0.95
C ASN A 64 -4.08 -6.43 -0.86
N LYS A 65 -4.88 -7.50 -0.77
CA LYS A 65 -6.31 -7.41 -0.49
C LYS A 65 -6.60 -6.74 0.85
N GLN A 66 -5.93 -7.18 1.93
CA GLN A 66 -6.08 -6.55 3.25
C GLN A 66 -5.61 -5.09 3.25
N ALA A 67 -4.50 -4.79 2.56
CA ALA A 67 -3.99 -3.43 2.43
C ALA A 67 -5.02 -2.51 1.72
N ILE A 68 -5.73 -3.00 0.70
CA ILE A 68 -6.82 -2.25 0.05
C ILE A 68 -7.96 -1.98 1.04
N GLU A 69 -8.40 -2.97 1.81
CA GLU A 69 -9.47 -2.76 2.79
C GLU A 69 -9.06 -1.73 3.86
N PHE A 70 -7.82 -1.77 4.34
CA PHE A 70 -7.30 -0.73 5.24
C PHE A 70 -7.25 0.65 4.57
N GLY A 71 -6.94 0.72 3.27
CA GLY A 71 -6.98 1.97 2.51
C GLY A 71 -8.38 2.54 2.40
N LYS A 72 -9.39 1.69 2.19
CA LYS A 72 -10.81 2.11 2.18
C LYS A 72 -11.24 2.63 3.55
N GLU A 73 -10.89 1.93 4.62
CA GLU A 73 -11.17 2.38 5.99
C GLU A 73 -10.47 3.70 6.33
N CYS A 74 -9.23 3.88 5.85
CA CYS A 74 -8.52 5.14 5.96
C CYS A 74 -9.29 6.27 5.25
N TYR A 75 -9.72 6.03 4.01
CA TYR A 75 -10.47 7.00 3.22
C TYR A 75 -11.80 7.37 3.90
N LYS A 76 -12.57 6.39 4.39
CA LYS A 76 -13.82 6.64 5.14
C LYS A 76 -13.61 7.56 6.33
N LYS A 77 -12.58 7.28 7.14
CA LYS A 77 -12.27 8.08 8.32
C LYS A 77 -11.83 9.49 7.95
N ILE A 78 -11.03 9.63 6.89
CA ILE A 78 -10.58 10.95 6.43
C ILE A 78 -11.76 11.78 5.95
N PHE A 79 -12.62 11.22 5.09
CA PHE A 79 -13.65 11.97 4.37
C PHE A 79 -15.06 11.85 4.96
N ASN A 80 -15.22 11.16 6.09
CA ASN A 80 -16.49 10.87 6.74
C ASN A 80 -17.53 10.28 5.77
N ILE A 81 -17.13 9.22 5.07
CA ILE A 81 -17.95 8.52 4.07
C ILE A 81 -18.41 7.18 4.65
N ASP A 82 -19.71 6.92 4.57
CA ASP A 82 -20.31 5.69 5.12
C ASP A 82 -20.33 4.51 4.13
N ASN A 83 -20.32 4.77 2.81
CA ASN A 83 -20.46 3.73 1.78
C ASN A 83 -19.10 3.21 1.27
N THR A 84 -18.96 1.87 1.16
CA THR A 84 -17.78 1.18 0.61
C THR A 84 -17.87 0.85 -0.87
N ASN A 85 -19.06 0.86 -1.46
CA ASN A 85 -19.27 0.34 -2.81
C ASN A 85 -18.86 1.32 -3.92
N ASP A 86 -18.55 2.57 -3.54
CA ASP A 86 -18.23 3.65 -4.46
C ASP A 86 -16.70 3.84 -4.62
N PHE A 87 -15.88 2.94 -4.06
CA PHE A 87 -14.43 2.94 -4.30
C PHE A 87 -14.06 2.31 -5.63
N GLU A 88 -13.08 2.90 -6.31
CA GLU A 88 -12.47 2.32 -7.51
C GLU A 88 -10.95 2.39 -7.47
N VAL A 89 -10.33 1.45 -8.17
CA VAL A 89 -8.89 1.43 -8.39
C VAL A 89 -8.58 2.44 -9.49
N PHE A 90 -7.87 3.50 -9.10
CA PHE A 90 -7.43 4.53 -10.02
C PHE A 90 -6.17 4.11 -10.76
N ASN A 91 -5.17 3.56 -10.06
CA ASN A 91 -3.90 3.21 -10.66
C ASN A 91 -3.18 2.11 -9.88
N VAL A 92 -2.41 1.28 -10.57
CA VAL A 92 -1.64 0.17 -10.01
C VAL A 92 -0.23 0.20 -10.56
N ILE A 93 0.74 0.29 -9.66
CA ILE A 93 2.17 0.22 -9.97
C ILE A 93 2.74 -1.00 -9.26
N ILE A 94 3.20 -1.98 -10.03
CA ILE A 94 3.80 -3.21 -9.51
C ILE A 94 5.02 -3.56 -10.38
N PRO A 95 6.20 -3.84 -9.81
CA PRO A 95 7.33 -4.32 -10.57
C PRO A 95 7.11 -5.78 -11.01
N SER A 96 7.81 -6.21 -12.04
CA SER A 96 7.79 -7.61 -12.51
C SER A 96 8.15 -8.63 -11.41
N THR A 97 8.99 -8.24 -10.45
CA THR A 97 9.38 -9.07 -9.30
C THR A 97 8.28 -9.25 -8.25
N LYS A 98 7.17 -8.51 -8.34
CA LYS A 98 6.02 -8.57 -7.42
C LYS A 98 6.39 -8.39 -5.93
N THR A 99 7.50 -7.71 -5.65
CA THR A 99 8.03 -7.55 -4.28
C THR A 99 7.36 -6.41 -3.49
N PHE A 100 6.72 -5.46 -4.19
CA PHE A 100 5.91 -4.40 -3.59
C PHE A 100 4.85 -3.92 -4.60
N CYS A 101 3.87 -3.14 -4.16
CA CYS A 101 2.96 -2.43 -5.05
C CYS A 101 2.59 -1.04 -4.51
N HIS A 102 2.18 -0.17 -5.43
CA HIS A 102 1.36 1.00 -5.14
C HIS A 102 -0.01 0.80 -5.78
N ILE A 103 -1.06 0.96 -4.99
CA ILE A 103 -2.45 0.88 -5.45
C ILE A 103 -3.13 2.17 -5.04
N ASP A 104 -3.52 2.96 -6.02
CA ASP A 104 -4.22 4.22 -5.82
C ASP A 104 -5.71 3.93 -5.91
N ILE A 105 -6.47 4.29 -4.87
CA ILE A 105 -7.93 4.19 -4.83
C ILE A 105 -8.56 5.58 -4.72
N ILE A 106 -9.70 5.77 -5.38
CA ILE A 106 -10.51 6.98 -5.30
C ILE A 106 -11.96 6.62 -4.97
N HIS A 107 -12.72 7.61 -4.50
CA HIS A 107 -14.15 7.48 -4.29
C HIS A 107 -14.92 8.18 -5.42
N LYS A 108 -15.72 7.44 -6.19
CA LYS A 108 -16.38 7.91 -7.43
C LYS A 108 -17.22 9.18 -7.27
N LYS A 109 -17.76 9.42 -6.08
CA LYS A 109 -18.67 10.53 -5.79
C LYS A 109 -18.02 11.66 -5.00
N TYR A 110 -16.73 11.57 -4.70
CA TYR A 110 -16.04 12.60 -3.92
C TYR A 110 -15.15 13.43 -4.84
N GLU A 111 -15.52 14.69 -5.01
CA GLU A 111 -14.80 15.63 -5.86
C GLU A 111 -14.51 16.91 -5.08
N VAL A 112 -13.34 17.49 -5.34
CA VAL A 112 -12.95 18.80 -4.83
C VAL A 112 -12.96 19.76 -6.00
N ASN A 113 -13.91 20.69 -5.98
CA ASN A 113 -13.98 21.73 -6.99
C ASN A 113 -13.08 22.90 -6.57
N VAL A 114 -12.03 23.14 -7.34
CA VAL A 114 -11.14 24.29 -7.15
C VAL A 114 -11.61 25.39 -8.11
N TRP A 115 -12.12 26.47 -7.50
CA TRP A 115 -12.51 27.72 -8.17
C TRP A 115 -13.56 27.60 -9.29
N LYS A 116 -14.40 26.56 -9.28
CA LYS A 116 -15.41 26.29 -10.32
C LYS A 116 -14.83 26.05 -11.72
N GLN A 117 -13.51 25.95 -11.85
CA GLN A 117 -12.79 25.78 -13.10
C GLN A 117 -12.20 24.37 -13.21
N GLU A 118 -11.66 23.83 -12.11
CA GLU A 118 -10.99 22.53 -12.11
C GLU A 118 -11.61 21.60 -11.07
N ILE A 119 -11.79 20.34 -11.47
CA ILE A 119 -12.26 19.27 -10.59
C ILE A 119 -11.08 18.38 -10.24
N TYR A 120 -10.87 18.16 -8.96
CA TYR A 120 -9.86 17.25 -8.42
C TYR A 120 -10.52 16.07 -7.71
N LEU A 121 -9.87 14.91 -7.80
CA LEU A 121 -10.24 13.67 -7.13
C LEU A 121 -9.20 13.38 -6.05
N PRO A 122 -9.58 13.30 -4.77
CA PRO A 122 -8.68 12.80 -3.75
C PRO A 122 -8.47 11.30 -3.95
N TYR A 123 -7.24 10.84 -3.76
CA TYR A 123 -6.88 9.43 -3.82
C TYR A 123 -6.09 9.02 -2.57
N ILE A 124 -6.20 7.75 -2.19
CA ILE A 124 -5.30 7.12 -1.21
C ILE A 124 -4.38 6.18 -1.97
N ARG A 125 -3.08 6.44 -1.90
CA ARG A 125 -2.03 5.53 -2.36
C ARG A 125 -1.69 4.55 -1.25
N ILE A 126 -2.02 3.29 -1.50
CA ILE A 126 -1.65 2.17 -0.66
C ILE A 126 -0.29 1.66 -1.12
N THR A 127 0.69 1.68 -0.24
CA THR A 127 2.00 1.03 -0.45
C THR A 127 2.05 -0.22 0.40
N ASN A 128 2.30 -1.37 -0.20
CA ASN A 128 2.54 -2.63 0.53
C ASN A 128 3.77 -3.33 -0.03
N SER A 129 4.56 -3.98 0.82
CA SER A 129 5.72 -4.75 0.36
C SER A 129 5.86 -6.10 1.05
N TYR A 130 6.36 -7.06 0.28
CA TYR A 130 6.69 -8.40 0.74
C TYR A 130 8.20 -8.59 0.95
N ASN A 131 9.02 -7.64 0.50
CA ASN A 131 10.48 -7.66 0.65
C ASN A 131 11.02 -6.80 1.80
N ARG A 132 10.14 -6.24 2.65
CA ARG A 132 10.47 -5.36 3.78
C ARG A 132 11.11 -4.01 3.41
N THR A 133 11.26 -3.69 2.12
CA THR A 133 11.87 -2.41 1.71
C THR A 133 10.95 -1.22 1.92
N ARG A 134 9.63 -1.46 2.07
CA ARG A 134 8.63 -0.42 2.30
C ARG A 134 7.69 -0.85 3.41
N ALA A 135 7.48 0.03 4.38
CA ALA A 135 6.40 -0.14 5.33
C ALA A 135 5.04 -0.08 4.62
N LEU A 136 4.04 -0.76 5.18
CA LEU A 136 2.65 -0.57 4.77
C LEU A 136 2.31 0.90 4.99
N SER A 137 1.99 1.64 3.93
CA SER A 137 1.61 3.05 4.06
C SER A 137 0.39 3.45 3.26
N PHE A 138 -0.29 4.46 3.78
CA PHE A 138 -1.45 5.09 3.18
C PHE A 138 -1.14 6.57 3.04
N ASP A 139 -0.97 7.00 1.80
CA ASP A 139 -0.60 8.36 1.45
C ASP A 139 -1.79 9.00 0.74
N LEU A 140 -2.37 10.05 1.32
CA LEU A 140 -3.42 10.83 0.66
C LEU A 140 -2.80 11.70 -0.45
N GLY A 141 -3.57 12.03 -1.49
CA GLY A 141 -3.16 12.98 -2.52
C GLY A 141 -4.35 13.43 -3.35
N PHE A 142 -4.12 14.30 -4.32
CA PHE A 142 -5.14 14.82 -5.22
C PHE A 142 -4.68 14.70 -6.68
N CYS A 143 -5.59 14.31 -7.56
CA CYS A 143 -5.35 14.30 -9.00
C CYS A 143 -6.43 15.11 -9.73
N ARG A 144 -6.06 15.81 -10.80
CA ARG A 144 -7.04 16.51 -11.67
C ARG A 144 -7.89 15.47 -12.39
N LYS A 145 -9.21 15.65 -12.39
CA LYS A 145 -10.17 14.76 -13.06
C LYS A 145 -9.94 14.69 -14.58
N LEU A 146 -9.51 15.80 -15.19
CA LEU A 146 -9.22 15.91 -16.62
C LEU A 146 -7.86 15.31 -17.03
N CYS A 147 -6.99 14.99 -16.08
CA CYS A 147 -5.68 14.44 -16.38
C CYS A 147 -5.76 12.90 -16.48
N ASP A 148 -6.15 12.40 -17.66
CA ASP A 148 -6.01 10.98 -18.01
C ASP A 148 -4.54 10.49 -17.98
N ASN A 149 -3.58 11.43 -18.05
CA ASN A 149 -2.14 11.16 -18.12
C ASN A 149 -1.41 11.15 -16.76
N GLY A 150 -2.13 11.04 -15.65
CA GLY A 150 -1.52 10.61 -14.38
C GLY A 150 -0.57 11.62 -13.72
N VAL A 151 -0.75 12.93 -13.95
CA VAL A 151 -0.05 13.93 -13.14
C VAL A 151 -0.62 13.90 -11.73
N ILE A 152 0.10 13.19 -10.87
CA ILE A 152 -0.10 13.11 -9.44
C ILE A 152 0.55 14.34 -8.83
N PHE A 153 -0.25 15.32 -8.40
CA PHE A 153 0.30 16.48 -7.71
C PHE A 153 0.51 16.18 -6.22
N GLU A 154 1.76 16.43 -5.84
CA GLU A 154 2.39 16.57 -4.53
C GLU A 154 1.98 15.66 -3.36
N ARG A 155 3.02 14.95 -2.89
CA ARG A 155 3.13 14.30 -1.58
C ARG A 155 3.11 15.36 -0.46
N GLU A 156 1.96 15.89 -0.12
CA GLU A 156 1.72 16.36 1.23
C GLU A 156 0.35 15.91 1.67
N ALA A 157 0.24 14.68 2.13
CA ALA A 157 -0.95 14.29 2.83
C ALA A 157 -0.63 13.15 3.77
N ILE A 158 -1.24 13.25 4.94
CA ILE A 158 -1.18 12.32 6.06
C ILE A 158 -0.70 10.93 5.65
N ARG A 159 0.56 10.62 5.97
CA ARG A 159 1.11 9.28 5.80
C ARG A 159 0.89 8.49 7.07
N PHE A 160 0.10 7.43 6.98
CA PHE A 160 0.09 6.39 8.00
C PHE A 160 1.06 5.31 7.57
N SER A 161 2.01 4.93 8.44
CA SER A 161 3.03 3.94 8.12
C SER A 161 3.16 2.93 9.25
N PHE A 162 3.09 1.65 8.91
CA PHE A 162 3.16 0.56 9.87
C PHE A 162 4.24 -0.43 9.47
N TYR A 163 5.18 -0.67 10.38
CA TYR A 163 6.10 -1.78 10.23
C TYR A 163 5.33 -3.10 10.37
N HIS A 164 5.73 -4.10 9.60
CA HIS A 164 5.09 -5.41 9.55
C HIS A 164 5.43 -6.29 10.77
N THR A 165 5.26 -5.76 11.98
CA THR A 165 5.37 -6.49 13.24
C THR A 165 3.98 -6.73 13.82
N ARG A 166 3.77 -7.87 14.49
CA ARG A 166 2.48 -8.19 15.13
C ARG A 166 2.05 -7.19 16.19
N GLN A 167 3.01 -6.51 16.83
CA GLN A 167 2.73 -5.52 17.87
C GLN A 167 2.10 -4.24 17.31
N ILE A 168 2.52 -3.82 16.12
CA ILE A 168 2.11 -2.55 15.51
C ILE A 168 0.84 -2.73 14.68
N ILE A 169 0.76 -3.80 13.87
CA ILE A 169 -0.42 -4.06 13.04
C ILE A 169 -1.35 -5.02 13.80
N LYS A 170 -2.37 -4.49 14.49
CA LYS A 170 -3.46 -5.29 15.07
C LYS A 170 -4.41 -5.79 13.96
N GLU A 171 -5.49 -6.50 14.29
CA GLU A 171 -6.49 -6.90 13.28
C GLU A 171 -7.11 -5.69 12.58
N ASN A 172 -7.20 -4.56 13.30
CA ASN A 172 -7.61 -3.27 12.78
C ASN A 172 -6.46 -2.27 12.88
N VAL A 173 -6.21 -1.53 11.79
CA VAL A 173 -5.29 -0.40 11.79
C VAL A 173 -6.01 0.81 12.39
N GLN A 174 -5.48 1.34 13.50
CA GLN A 174 -5.96 2.59 14.06
C GLN A 174 -5.35 3.76 13.27
N PHE A 175 -6.24 4.61 12.76
CA PHE A 175 -5.88 5.81 12.00
C PHE A 175 -6.26 7.01 12.86
N ASP A 176 -5.28 7.58 13.55
CA ASP A 176 -5.49 8.79 14.34
C ASP A 176 -5.37 10.00 13.42
N ILE A 177 -6.52 10.52 12.98
CA ILE A 177 -6.61 11.70 12.13
C ILE A 177 -7.05 12.87 13.02
N LEU A 178 -6.23 13.91 13.10
CA LEU A 178 -6.62 15.14 13.78
C LEU A 178 -7.80 15.78 13.02
N PRO A 179 -8.92 16.16 13.69
CA PRO A 179 -10.15 16.63 13.06
C PRO A 179 -9.99 17.76 12.02
N ASN A 180 -8.98 18.63 12.18
CA ASN A 180 -8.73 19.78 11.29
C ASN A 180 -7.69 19.51 10.20
N LYS A 181 -7.07 18.33 10.18
CA LYS A 181 -5.95 18.04 9.29
C LYS A 181 -6.38 17.93 7.84
N LEU A 182 -7.57 17.39 7.58
CA LEU A 182 -8.12 17.33 6.22
C LEU A 182 -8.41 18.73 5.68
N GLU A 183 -9.07 19.58 6.45
CA GLU A 183 -9.40 20.94 6.01
C GLU A 183 -8.14 21.77 5.81
N THR A 184 -7.13 21.59 6.67
CA THR A 184 -5.80 22.18 6.50
C THR A 184 -5.13 21.70 5.21
N LEU A 185 -5.22 20.40 4.90
CA LEU A 185 -4.66 19.85 3.67
C LEU A 185 -5.38 20.35 2.42
N LYS A 186 -6.72 20.41 2.45
CA LYS A 186 -7.51 21.00 1.37
C LYS A 186 -7.12 22.45 1.14
N ARG A 187 -7.02 23.24 2.20
CA ARG A 187 -6.63 24.64 2.12
C ARG A 187 -5.19 24.79 1.58
N LYS A 188 -4.23 24.03 2.12
CA LYS A 188 -2.84 24.01 1.61
C LYS A 188 -2.79 23.66 0.13
N PHE A 189 -3.59 22.67 -0.29
CA PHE A 189 -3.68 22.26 -1.67
C PHE A 189 -4.24 23.38 -2.56
N ILE A 190 -5.33 24.05 -2.13
CA ILE A 190 -5.89 25.21 -2.84
C ILE A 190 -4.86 26.36 -2.91
N ASP A 191 -4.18 26.65 -1.80
CA ASP A 191 -3.13 27.69 -1.73
C ASP A 191 -1.95 27.35 -2.65
N TYR A 192 -1.59 26.08 -2.79
CA TYR A 192 -0.56 25.62 -3.71
C TYR A 192 -0.98 25.78 -5.17
N THR A 193 -2.22 25.40 -5.52
CA THR A 193 -2.76 25.63 -6.87
C THR A 193 -2.80 27.12 -7.23
N HIS A 194 -2.94 28.01 -6.23
CA HIS A 194 -2.83 29.46 -6.42
C HIS A 194 -1.47 29.87 -7.00
N LYS A 195 -0.39 29.36 -6.42
CA LYS A 195 0.98 29.69 -6.85
C LYS A 195 1.33 29.16 -8.23
N LEU A 196 0.67 28.09 -8.67
CA LEU A 196 0.90 27.50 -9.99
C LEU A 196 0.11 28.19 -11.12
N GLY A 197 -1.01 28.86 -10.80
CA GLY A 197 -1.81 29.58 -11.79
C GLY A 197 -1.39 31.04 -12.04
N GLU A 198 -0.37 31.53 -11.32
CA GLU A 198 0.20 32.88 -11.47
C GLU A 198 1.37 32.94 -12.47
N PHE A 199 1.64 31.86 -13.21
CA PHE A 199 2.60 31.77 -14.31
C PHE A 199 1.89 31.41 -15.62
#